data_AF-A0A974PQR6-F1
#
_entry.id   AF-A0A974PQR6-F1
#
_cell.length_a   1.000
_cell.length_b   1.000
_cell.length_c   1.000
_cell.angle_alpha   90.00
_cell.angle_beta   90.00
_cell.angle_gamma   90.00
#
_symmetry.space_group_name_H-M   'P 1'
#
loop_
_entity.id
_entity.type
_entity.pdbx_description
1 polymer ?
#
loop_
_entity_poly.entity_id
_entity_poly.type
_entity_poly.pdbx_seq_one_letter_code
_entity_poly.pdbx_strand_id
1 'polypeptide(L)'
;MSVSAALQPVGTDPVDAVALGRLATGRLEALLAEATSLVRARVSDGGRISSALLEREQRATHGLAWFATYVFSVRELVHYADRLTEMGKFSETERLIVQIGLGEYVAQILGGIPMSQGEIVRLGDLYVAEASVAKLREDPAIAALVAGGNTAQSRAALADIVRAAHPTGTIGEAGLDETMEAMRTEMHRFVEAEVAPHAHEWHLKNDYIPLEIIAQLSEMGVFGLTIPEEFGGLGLPKEAMCVVTEELSRGYIGVGSLGTRSEIAAELILAGGTDDQKAHYLPKLASGEILPTAVFTEPNTGSDLASLRTRAVKEGDVYKVSGNKTWITHPVRADVMTLLVRTNPAEPGYKGLSILLAEKPRGTDENPFPAEGMTGGEIEVLGYRGMKEYEIGFDGFTVPAANLLGGEEGQGFKQLMTTFESARIQTAARAVGVAQAAMEVGLKYAEERVQFGKPLIAFPRVADKIVMMAVETMIARQITYFAARAKDEGRRTDLEAGMAKLLGARVAWAAADNALQIHGGNGFALEYPVSRILCDARILNIFEGAAEIQAQVIARRLLDGGN
;
A
#
# COMPACT_ATOMS: atom_id res chain seq x y z
N MET A 1 -44.72 39.09 5.58
CA MET A 1 -44.56 38.72 4.16
C MET A 1 -43.60 37.54 4.12
N SER A 2 -44.12 36.35 3.83
CA SER A 2 -43.33 35.11 3.74
C SER A 2 -42.82 34.97 2.32
N VAL A 3 -41.52 34.74 2.15
CA VAL A 3 -40.99 34.19 0.89
C VAL A 3 -40.06 33.05 1.28
N SER A 4 -40.67 31.88 1.51
CA SER A 4 -39.98 30.61 1.39
C SER A 4 -39.83 30.35 -0.11
N ALA A 5 -38.67 30.71 -0.67
CA ALA A 5 -38.28 30.18 -1.96
C ALA A 5 -37.82 28.73 -1.72
N ALA A 6 -38.76 27.80 -1.82
CA ALA A 6 -38.44 26.39 -1.91
C ALA A 6 -37.54 26.22 -3.16
N LEU A 7 -36.27 25.86 -2.93
CA LEU A 7 -35.40 25.36 -3.98
C LEU A 7 -36.13 24.19 -4.64
N GLN A 8 -36.39 24.29 -5.94
CA GLN A 8 -36.95 23.18 -6.70
C GLN A 8 -36.03 21.96 -6.54
N PRO A 9 -36.57 20.75 -6.27
CA PRO A 9 -35.77 19.55 -6.35
C PRO A 9 -35.29 19.41 -7.79
N VAL A 10 -33.98 19.47 -8.00
CA VAL A 10 -33.37 19.01 -9.26
C VAL A 10 -33.79 17.56 -9.42
N GLY A 11 -34.47 17.23 -10.53
CA GLY A 11 -35.04 15.90 -10.75
C GLY A 11 -34.00 14.81 -10.52
N THR A 12 -34.25 13.97 -9.51
CA THR A 12 -33.37 12.87 -9.10
C THR A 12 -33.94 11.55 -9.62
N ASP A 13 -33.90 11.34 -10.93
CA ASP A 13 -33.92 9.96 -11.39
C ASP A 13 -32.63 9.29 -10.86
N PRO A 14 -32.70 8.11 -10.22
CA PRO A 14 -31.52 7.43 -9.72
C PRO A 14 -30.55 7.17 -10.87
N VAL A 15 -29.30 7.62 -10.74
CA VAL A 15 -28.26 7.33 -11.72
C VAL A 15 -27.90 5.85 -11.62
N ASP A 16 -28.07 5.10 -12.71
CA ASP A 16 -27.51 3.75 -12.83
C ASP A 16 -26.00 3.83 -13.05
N ALA A 17 -25.28 4.11 -11.96
CA ALA A 17 -23.85 4.36 -12.01
C ALA A 17 -23.07 3.14 -12.50
N VAL A 18 -23.55 1.91 -12.27
CA VAL A 18 -22.87 0.70 -12.73
C VAL A 18 -22.96 0.59 -14.26
N ALA A 19 -24.15 0.74 -14.84
CA ALA A 19 -24.32 0.71 -16.29
C ALA A 19 -23.55 1.85 -16.98
N LEU A 20 -23.61 3.06 -16.44
CA LEU A 20 -22.83 4.19 -16.96
C LEU A 20 -21.32 3.96 -16.78
N GLY A 21 -20.90 3.38 -15.67
CA GLY A 21 -19.52 3.00 -15.37
C GLY A 21 -18.96 2.05 -16.42
N ARG A 22 -19.72 1.01 -16.82
CA ARG A 22 -19.32 0.09 -17.91
C ARG A 22 -19.05 0.84 -19.21
N LEU A 23 -19.91 1.78 -19.58
CA LEU A 23 -19.74 2.61 -20.77
C LEU A 23 -18.52 3.53 -20.63
N ALA A 24 -18.38 4.18 -19.48
CA ALA A 24 -17.28 5.10 -19.17
C ALA A 24 -15.92 4.39 -19.22
N THR A 25 -15.79 3.19 -18.66
CA THR A 25 -14.56 2.38 -18.70
C THR A 25 -14.03 2.25 -20.13
N GLY A 26 -14.88 1.83 -21.09
CA GLY A 26 -14.43 1.68 -22.48
C GLY A 26 -14.01 3.01 -23.13
N ARG A 27 -14.60 4.14 -22.74
CA ARG A 27 -14.17 5.48 -23.22
C ARG A 27 -12.83 5.89 -22.61
N LEU A 28 -12.65 5.63 -21.33
CA LEU A 28 -11.45 5.99 -20.59
C LEU A 28 -10.25 5.12 -20.99
N GLU A 29 -10.45 3.84 -21.26
CA GLU A 29 -9.41 2.95 -21.79
C GLU A 29 -8.94 3.38 -23.19
N ALA A 30 -9.88 3.77 -24.06
CA ALA A 30 -9.53 4.33 -25.37
C ALA A 30 -8.71 5.63 -25.25
N LEU A 31 -9.10 6.51 -24.32
CA LEU A 31 -8.35 7.74 -24.05
C LEU A 31 -6.98 7.45 -23.43
N LEU A 32 -6.87 6.45 -22.56
CA LEU A 32 -5.59 6.01 -21.98
C LEU A 32 -4.65 5.48 -23.07
N ALA A 33 -5.16 4.74 -24.05
CA ALA A 33 -4.38 4.28 -25.20
C ALA A 33 -3.88 5.45 -26.07
N GLU A 34 -4.73 6.47 -26.29
CA GLU A 34 -4.37 7.73 -26.95
C GLU A 34 -3.25 8.45 -26.18
N ALA A 35 -3.46 8.71 -24.88
CA ALA A 35 -2.49 9.38 -24.01
C ALA A 35 -1.15 8.62 -23.94
N THR A 36 -1.19 7.29 -23.85
CA THR A 36 0.01 6.44 -23.85
C THR A 36 0.80 6.61 -25.15
N SER A 37 0.12 6.60 -26.30
CA SER A 37 0.74 6.82 -27.61
C SER A 37 1.38 8.20 -27.72
N LEU A 38 0.68 9.23 -27.24
CA LEU A 38 1.14 10.63 -27.26
C LEU A 38 2.35 10.86 -26.35
N VAL A 39 2.31 10.37 -25.11
CA VAL A 39 3.45 10.43 -24.18
C VAL A 39 4.63 9.64 -24.74
N ARG A 40 4.39 8.43 -25.30
CA ARG A 40 5.44 7.61 -25.93
C ARG A 40 6.15 8.36 -27.05
N ALA A 41 5.43 9.10 -27.89
CA ALA A 41 6.03 9.91 -28.96
C ALA A 41 6.97 11.00 -28.42
N ARG A 42 6.75 11.50 -27.20
CA ARG A 42 7.61 12.53 -26.57
C ARG A 42 8.87 11.96 -25.92
N VAL A 43 8.81 10.70 -25.49
CA VAL A 43 9.91 10.05 -24.77
C VAL A 43 10.66 9.01 -25.60
N SER A 44 10.31 8.85 -26.88
CA SER A 44 11.02 7.95 -27.78
C SER A 44 12.09 8.69 -28.58
N ASP A 45 13.26 8.08 -28.71
CA ASP A 45 14.32 8.46 -29.64
C ASP A 45 14.79 7.22 -30.41
N GLY A 46 14.89 7.32 -31.73
CA GLY A 46 15.23 6.20 -32.60
C GLY A 46 14.31 4.97 -32.45
N GLY A 47 13.02 5.19 -32.09
CA GLY A 47 12.04 4.12 -31.88
C GLY A 47 12.15 3.38 -30.53
N ARG A 48 13.03 3.85 -29.63
CA ARG A 48 13.20 3.29 -28.27
C ARG A 48 12.92 4.36 -27.23
N ILE A 49 12.48 3.94 -26.05
CA ILE A 49 12.29 4.85 -24.91
C ILE A 49 13.66 5.38 -24.46
N SER A 50 13.82 6.70 -24.40
CA SER A 50 15.04 7.37 -23.96
C SER A 50 14.94 7.77 -22.48
N SER A 51 15.92 7.36 -21.67
CA SER A 51 15.96 7.72 -20.24
C SER A 51 16.03 9.23 -20.02
N ALA A 52 16.81 9.96 -20.84
CA ALA A 52 16.92 11.41 -20.74
C ALA A 52 15.60 12.11 -21.09
N LEU A 53 14.83 11.58 -22.06
CA LEU A 53 13.52 12.12 -22.38
C LEU A 53 12.48 11.75 -21.33
N LEU A 54 12.52 10.55 -20.76
CA LEU A 54 11.66 10.18 -19.63
C LEU A 54 11.86 11.13 -18.44
N GLU A 55 13.10 11.49 -18.12
CA GLU A 55 13.42 12.43 -17.05
C GLU A 55 12.91 13.85 -17.38
N ARG A 56 13.14 14.34 -18.61
CA ARG A 56 12.63 15.65 -19.03
C ARG A 56 11.10 15.72 -19.02
N GLU A 57 10.44 14.64 -19.42
CA GLU A 57 8.98 14.51 -19.52
C GLU A 57 8.36 13.87 -18.26
N GLN A 58 9.04 13.95 -17.11
CA GLN A 58 8.66 13.20 -15.92
C GLN A 58 7.23 13.50 -15.47
N ARG A 59 6.79 14.77 -15.54
CA ARG A 59 5.41 15.15 -15.23
C ARG A 59 4.39 14.40 -16.09
N ALA A 60 4.64 14.28 -17.39
CA ALA A 60 3.73 13.59 -18.32
C ALA A 60 3.78 12.07 -18.10
N THR A 61 4.96 11.51 -17.86
CA THR A 61 5.10 10.06 -17.64
C THR A 61 4.49 9.62 -16.30
N HIS A 62 4.75 10.35 -15.22
CA HIS A 62 4.11 10.09 -13.92
C HIS A 62 2.61 10.37 -13.98
N GLY A 63 2.23 11.43 -14.70
CA GLY A 63 0.85 11.73 -14.99
C GLY A 63 0.11 10.58 -15.70
N LEU A 64 0.77 9.91 -16.65
CA LEU A 64 0.23 8.74 -17.32
C LEU A 64 0.02 7.57 -16.35
N ALA A 65 0.93 7.36 -15.40
CA ALA A 65 0.78 6.34 -14.36
C ALA A 65 -0.44 6.60 -13.45
N TRP A 66 -0.64 7.85 -13.02
CA TRP A 66 -1.81 8.25 -12.23
C TRP A 66 -3.11 8.15 -13.04
N PHE A 67 -3.10 8.57 -14.30
CA PHE A 67 -4.25 8.43 -15.18
C PHE A 67 -4.62 6.96 -15.36
N ALA A 68 -3.65 6.08 -15.66
CA ALA A 68 -3.86 4.65 -15.76
C ALA A 68 -4.42 4.04 -14.46
N THR A 69 -3.92 4.49 -13.29
CA THR A 69 -4.41 4.09 -11.97
C THR A 69 -5.89 4.42 -11.79
N TYR A 70 -6.32 5.60 -12.23
CA TYR A 70 -7.72 6.02 -12.14
C TYR A 70 -8.63 5.27 -13.11
N VAL A 71 -8.20 5.04 -14.36
CA VAL A 71 -8.95 4.20 -15.31
C VAL A 71 -9.12 2.78 -14.76
N PHE A 72 -8.05 2.20 -14.23
CA PHE A 72 -8.07 0.89 -13.59
C PHE A 72 -9.02 0.87 -12.37
N SER A 73 -8.98 1.90 -11.53
CA SER A 73 -9.89 2.03 -10.38
C SER A 73 -11.37 2.12 -10.77
N VAL A 74 -11.69 2.88 -11.81
CA VAL A 74 -13.06 2.97 -12.37
C VAL A 74 -13.53 1.60 -12.86
N ARG A 75 -12.67 0.88 -13.58
CA ARG A 75 -12.97 -0.48 -14.04
C ARG A 75 -13.22 -1.44 -12.88
N GLU A 76 -12.34 -1.48 -11.89
CA GLU A 76 -12.46 -2.42 -10.78
C GLU A 76 -13.63 -2.11 -9.84
N LEU A 77 -14.08 -0.86 -9.73
CA LEU A 77 -15.34 -0.53 -9.06
C LEU A 77 -16.57 -1.13 -9.76
N VAL A 78 -16.57 -1.15 -11.09
CA VAL A 78 -17.64 -1.79 -11.87
C VAL A 78 -17.61 -3.30 -11.67
N HIS A 79 -16.42 -3.92 -11.78
CA HIS A 79 -16.27 -5.36 -11.52
C HIS A 79 -16.64 -5.75 -10.09
N TYR A 80 -16.36 -4.88 -9.12
CA TYR A 80 -16.78 -5.06 -7.74
C TYR A 80 -18.30 -5.09 -7.61
N ALA A 81 -19.01 -4.15 -8.25
CA ALA A 81 -20.47 -4.16 -8.28
C ALA A 81 -21.03 -5.43 -8.93
N ASP A 82 -20.42 -5.89 -10.02
CA ASP A 82 -20.80 -7.11 -10.74
C ASP A 82 -20.65 -8.35 -9.82
N ARG A 83 -19.47 -8.53 -9.20
CA ARG A 83 -19.22 -9.65 -8.27
C ARG A 83 -20.21 -9.66 -7.12
N LEU A 84 -20.46 -8.52 -6.47
CA LEU A 84 -21.41 -8.47 -5.36
C LEU A 84 -22.86 -8.71 -5.80
N THR A 85 -23.21 -8.31 -7.03
CA THR A 85 -24.54 -8.60 -7.59
C THR A 85 -24.71 -10.10 -7.77
N GLU A 86 -23.69 -10.77 -8.32
CA GLU A 86 -23.67 -12.23 -8.47
C GLU A 86 -23.75 -12.97 -7.12
N MET A 87 -23.10 -12.42 -6.09
CA MET A 87 -23.15 -12.94 -4.71
C MET A 87 -24.47 -12.62 -3.98
N GLY A 88 -25.36 -11.80 -4.56
CA GLY A 88 -26.57 -11.33 -3.89
C GLY A 88 -26.30 -10.38 -2.71
N LYS A 89 -25.13 -9.74 -2.70
CA LYS A 89 -24.62 -8.86 -1.62
C LYS A 89 -24.54 -7.38 -2.02
N PHE A 90 -24.94 -7.01 -3.23
CA PHE A 90 -24.93 -5.61 -3.69
C PHE A 90 -26.12 -4.84 -3.08
N SER A 91 -25.89 -4.16 -1.96
CA SER A 91 -26.90 -3.40 -1.23
C SER A 91 -26.86 -1.90 -1.56
N GLU A 92 -27.69 -1.11 -0.88
CA GLU A 92 -27.70 0.35 -1.03
C GLU A 92 -26.35 0.99 -0.64
N THR A 93 -25.66 0.42 0.35
CA THR A 93 -24.32 0.87 0.76
C THR A 93 -23.34 0.78 -0.40
N GLU A 94 -23.25 -0.37 -1.05
CA GLU A 94 -22.33 -0.60 -2.16
C GLU A 94 -22.75 0.19 -3.40
N ARG A 95 -24.06 0.31 -3.66
CA ARG A 95 -24.60 1.15 -4.72
C ARG A 95 -24.13 2.60 -4.57
N LEU A 96 -24.18 3.16 -3.36
CA LEU A 96 -23.75 4.54 -3.09
C LEU A 96 -22.23 4.69 -3.16
N ILE A 97 -21.47 3.72 -2.64
CA ILE A 97 -19.99 3.71 -2.76
C ILE A 97 -19.57 3.75 -4.22
N VAL A 98 -20.16 2.87 -5.05
CA VAL A 98 -19.87 2.80 -6.48
C VAL A 98 -20.31 4.07 -7.20
N GLN A 99 -21.51 4.59 -6.91
CA GLN A 99 -22.01 5.83 -7.51
C GLN A 99 -21.09 7.03 -7.22
N ILE A 100 -20.71 7.22 -5.96
CA ILE A 100 -19.85 8.34 -5.54
C ILE A 100 -18.44 8.16 -6.10
N GLY A 101 -17.88 6.96 -6.01
CA GLY A 101 -16.53 6.65 -6.49
C GLY A 101 -16.38 6.85 -7.99
N LEU A 102 -17.31 6.33 -8.79
CA LEU A 102 -17.32 6.53 -10.24
C LEU A 102 -17.50 8.01 -10.60
N GLY A 103 -18.44 8.71 -9.94
CA GLY A 103 -18.66 10.14 -10.18
C GLY A 103 -17.41 10.98 -9.89
N GLU A 104 -16.78 10.75 -8.75
CA GLU A 104 -15.58 11.49 -8.33
C GLU A 104 -14.38 11.20 -9.22
N TYR A 105 -14.06 9.93 -9.47
CA TYR A 105 -12.84 9.58 -10.22
C TYR A 105 -12.97 9.98 -11.69
N VAL A 106 -14.16 9.86 -12.30
CA VAL A 106 -14.41 10.37 -13.65
C VAL A 106 -14.30 11.90 -13.69
N ALA A 107 -14.84 12.60 -12.69
CA ALA A 107 -14.70 14.06 -12.61
C ALA A 107 -13.24 14.49 -12.45
N GLN A 108 -12.45 13.80 -11.62
CA GLN A 108 -11.02 14.09 -11.46
C GLN A 108 -10.20 13.77 -12.71
N ILE A 109 -10.53 12.72 -13.48
CA ILE A 109 -9.89 12.49 -14.78
C ILE A 109 -10.06 13.72 -15.70
N LEU A 110 -11.24 14.36 -15.69
CA LEU A 110 -11.56 15.51 -16.54
C LEU A 110 -11.04 16.85 -16.01
N GLY A 111 -11.00 17.02 -14.68
CA GLY A 111 -10.65 18.27 -13.99
C GLY A 111 -9.19 18.34 -13.52
N GLY A 112 -8.58 17.19 -13.28
CA GLY A 112 -7.22 17.00 -12.82
C GLY A 112 -7.11 16.01 -11.66
N ILE A 113 -6.14 15.10 -11.74
CA ILE A 113 -5.85 14.09 -10.72
C ILE A 113 -4.74 14.60 -9.80
N PRO A 114 -4.94 14.59 -8.47
CA PRO A 114 -3.88 14.95 -7.53
C PRO A 114 -2.85 13.83 -7.42
N MET A 115 -1.65 14.06 -7.97
CA MET A 115 -0.48 13.21 -7.73
C MET A 115 0.13 13.52 -6.35
N SER A 116 0.14 14.80 -6.00
CA SER A 116 0.38 15.35 -4.67
C SER A 116 -0.59 16.54 -4.46
N GLN A 117 -0.55 17.20 -3.30
CA GLN A 117 -1.40 18.38 -3.07
C GLN A 117 -1.08 19.55 -4.01
N GLY A 118 0.20 19.71 -4.42
CA GLY A 118 0.64 20.78 -5.31
C GLY A 118 0.73 20.37 -6.79
N GLU A 119 0.64 19.07 -7.08
CA GLU A 119 0.85 18.54 -8.42
C GLU A 119 -0.41 17.85 -8.93
N ILE A 120 -1.15 18.61 -9.74
CA ILE A 120 -2.35 18.12 -10.42
C ILE A 120 -1.98 17.79 -11.87
N VAL A 121 -2.10 16.52 -12.26
CA VAL A 121 -2.00 16.11 -13.67
C VAL A 121 -3.35 16.30 -14.36
N ARG A 122 -3.33 16.92 -15.53
CA ARG A 122 -4.49 17.05 -16.41
C ARG A 122 -4.23 16.32 -17.72
N LEU A 123 -5.29 16.01 -18.46
CA LEU A 123 -5.17 15.35 -19.77
C LEU A 123 -4.29 16.15 -20.76
N GLY A 124 -4.29 17.48 -20.67
CA GLY A 124 -3.39 18.34 -21.45
C GLY A 124 -1.90 18.14 -21.13
N ASP A 125 -1.55 17.79 -19.89
CA ASP A 125 -0.17 17.43 -19.50
C ASP A 125 0.27 16.10 -20.16
N LEU A 126 -0.70 15.28 -20.60
CA LEU A 126 -0.48 14.03 -21.35
C LEU A 126 -0.59 14.23 -22.87
N TYR A 127 -0.54 15.49 -23.32
CA TYR A 127 -0.60 15.89 -24.72
C TYR A 127 -1.93 15.58 -25.42
N VAL A 128 -2.97 15.18 -24.68
CA VAL A 128 -4.31 14.97 -25.22
C VAL A 128 -4.87 16.32 -25.68
N ALA A 129 -5.37 16.37 -26.91
CA ALA A 129 -5.93 17.58 -27.49
C ALA A 129 -7.21 18.02 -26.76
N GLU A 130 -7.41 19.33 -26.62
CA GLU A 130 -8.61 19.89 -25.97
C GLU A 130 -9.92 19.43 -26.63
N ALA A 131 -9.91 19.20 -27.96
CA ALA A 131 -11.04 18.63 -28.67
C ALA A 131 -11.40 17.20 -28.22
N SER A 132 -10.39 16.34 -27.97
CA SER A 132 -10.61 14.99 -27.42
C SER A 132 -11.20 15.07 -26.02
N VAL A 133 -10.70 15.99 -25.19
CA VAL A 133 -11.23 16.23 -23.83
C VAL A 133 -12.66 16.75 -23.87
N ALA A 134 -12.97 17.71 -24.74
CA ALA A 134 -14.32 18.25 -24.92
C ALA A 134 -15.30 17.16 -25.34
N LYS A 135 -14.92 16.33 -26.32
CA LYS A 135 -15.72 15.17 -26.75
C LYS A 135 -15.98 14.19 -25.62
N LEU A 136 -14.98 13.92 -24.76
CA LEU A 136 -15.18 13.05 -23.60
C LEU A 136 -16.15 13.68 -22.59
N ARG A 137 -16.07 14.99 -22.34
CA ARG A 137 -17.01 15.71 -21.45
C ARG A 137 -18.45 15.68 -21.97
N GLU A 138 -18.63 15.69 -23.28
CA GLU A 138 -19.95 15.63 -23.94
C GLU A 138 -20.49 14.20 -24.09
N ASP A 139 -19.69 13.16 -23.82
CA ASP A 139 -20.18 11.78 -23.84
C ASP A 139 -21.29 11.62 -22.78
N PRO A 140 -22.49 11.13 -23.16
CA PRO A 140 -23.63 11.09 -22.25
C PRO A 140 -23.38 10.31 -20.96
N ALA A 141 -22.59 9.23 -21.01
CA ALA A 141 -22.33 8.42 -19.82
C ALA A 141 -21.37 9.12 -18.86
N ILE A 142 -20.34 9.76 -19.41
CA ILE A 142 -19.39 10.58 -18.66
C ILE A 142 -20.10 11.77 -18.03
N ALA A 143 -20.88 12.53 -18.81
CA ALA A 143 -21.61 13.69 -18.33
C ALA A 143 -22.59 13.35 -17.21
N ALA A 144 -23.32 12.23 -17.34
CA ALA A 144 -24.26 11.76 -16.33
C ALA A 144 -23.57 11.33 -15.03
N LEU A 145 -22.44 10.61 -15.11
CA LEU A 145 -21.65 10.24 -13.92
C LEU A 145 -21.10 11.48 -13.20
N VAL A 146 -20.55 12.44 -13.93
CA VAL A 146 -20.01 13.68 -13.34
C VAL A 146 -21.12 14.51 -12.68
N ALA A 147 -22.28 14.61 -13.33
CA ALA A 147 -23.37 15.43 -12.82
C ALA A 147 -24.12 14.79 -11.64
N GLY A 148 -24.29 13.46 -11.65
CA GLY A 148 -25.17 12.76 -10.72
C GLY A 148 -24.51 11.70 -9.84
N GLY A 149 -23.21 11.42 -10.01
CA GLY A 149 -22.48 10.45 -9.20
C GLY A 149 -22.19 10.97 -7.77
N ASN A 150 -21.20 11.85 -7.63
CA ASN A 150 -20.81 12.44 -6.35
C ASN A 150 -21.59 13.73 -6.04
N THR A 151 -22.78 13.61 -5.48
CA THR A 151 -23.67 14.73 -5.13
C THR A 151 -23.77 14.91 -3.62
N ALA A 152 -24.23 16.08 -3.17
CA ALA A 152 -24.50 16.29 -1.75
C ALA A 152 -25.55 15.30 -1.22
N GLN A 153 -26.52 14.90 -2.05
CA GLN A 153 -27.57 13.95 -1.73
C GLN A 153 -27.02 12.53 -1.59
N SER A 154 -26.20 12.05 -2.54
CA SER A 154 -25.60 10.71 -2.45
C SER A 154 -24.64 10.61 -1.27
N ARG A 155 -23.84 11.66 -1.00
CA ARG A 155 -22.99 11.70 0.19
C ARG A 155 -23.80 11.73 1.50
N ALA A 156 -24.87 12.52 1.57
CA ALA A 156 -25.73 12.53 2.75
C ALA A 156 -26.39 11.16 2.99
N ALA A 157 -26.87 10.50 1.93
CA ALA A 157 -27.46 9.16 2.02
C ALA A 157 -26.45 8.13 2.54
N LEU A 158 -25.22 8.13 2.01
CA LEU A 158 -24.17 7.22 2.50
C LEU A 158 -23.77 7.57 3.94
N ALA A 159 -23.67 8.85 4.29
CA ALA A 159 -23.38 9.27 5.66
C ALA A 159 -24.44 8.78 6.65
N ASP A 160 -25.72 8.78 6.29
CA ASP A 160 -26.79 8.26 7.14
C ASP A 160 -26.69 6.74 7.34
N ILE A 161 -26.31 5.99 6.31
CA ILE A 161 -26.01 4.54 6.42
C ILE A 161 -24.82 4.31 7.35
N VAL A 162 -23.72 5.05 7.15
CA VAL A 162 -22.51 4.92 7.97
C VAL A 162 -22.78 5.17 9.44
N ARG A 163 -23.62 6.18 9.76
CA ARG A 163 -24.06 6.47 11.13
C ARG A 163 -24.95 5.37 11.71
N ALA A 164 -25.79 4.75 10.88
CA ALA A 164 -26.65 3.65 11.30
C ALA A 164 -25.88 2.34 11.54
N ALA A 165 -24.75 2.14 10.85
CA ALA A 165 -23.89 0.97 10.93
C ALA A 165 -22.93 0.92 12.16
N HIS A 166 -23.18 1.75 13.18
CA HIS A 166 -22.52 1.82 14.50
C HIS A 166 -21.73 0.57 14.94
N PRO A 167 -20.60 0.71 15.66
CA PRO A 167 -19.24 0.58 15.12
C PRO A 167 -18.89 -0.85 14.64
N THR A 168 -19.72 -1.48 13.80
CA THR A 168 -19.42 -2.82 13.28
C THR A 168 -18.62 -2.72 11.98
N GLY A 169 -17.29 -2.71 12.10
CA GLY A 169 -16.38 -3.06 11.01
C GLY A 169 -16.43 -2.20 9.73
N THR A 170 -15.86 -2.77 8.67
CA THR A 170 -15.69 -2.16 7.34
C THR A 170 -16.99 -1.62 6.76
N ILE A 171 -16.96 -0.40 6.20
CA ILE A 171 -18.11 0.18 5.51
C ILE A 171 -18.22 -0.46 4.12
N GLY A 172 -19.26 -1.26 3.94
CA GLY A 172 -19.57 -1.97 2.71
C GLY A 172 -18.89 -3.35 2.60
N GLU A 173 -19.53 -4.24 1.87
CA GLU A 173 -19.05 -5.62 1.63
C GLU A 173 -17.76 -5.60 0.80
N ALA A 174 -16.72 -6.34 1.22
CA ALA A 174 -15.46 -6.39 0.50
C ALA A 174 -15.48 -7.35 -0.71
N GLY A 175 -16.47 -8.26 -0.76
CA GLY A 175 -16.61 -9.28 -1.81
C GLY A 175 -15.68 -10.48 -1.62
N LEU A 176 -15.34 -10.80 -0.37
CA LEU A 176 -14.55 -11.97 -0.01
C LEU A 176 -15.42 -13.23 0.08
N ASP A 177 -14.79 -14.39 -0.07
CA ASP A 177 -15.40 -15.67 0.26
C ASP A 177 -15.55 -15.87 1.78
N GLU A 178 -16.29 -16.92 2.16
CA GLU A 178 -16.57 -17.22 3.57
C GLU A 178 -15.30 -17.51 4.40
N THR A 179 -14.26 -18.07 3.78
CA THR A 179 -13.01 -18.40 4.46
C THR A 179 -12.26 -17.12 4.81
N MET A 180 -12.11 -16.23 3.84
CA MET A 180 -11.44 -14.94 4.04
C MET A 180 -12.24 -14.01 4.97
N GLU A 181 -13.58 -14.05 4.96
CA GLU A 181 -14.39 -13.32 5.95
C GLU A 181 -14.23 -13.89 7.37
N ALA A 182 -14.11 -15.21 7.52
CA ALA A 182 -13.82 -15.82 8.81
C ALA A 182 -12.44 -15.39 9.33
N MET A 183 -11.42 -15.37 8.46
CA MET A 183 -10.08 -14.88 8.79
C MET A 183 -10.10 -13.39 9.16
N ARG A 184 -10.80 -12.55 8.39
CA ARG A 184 -11.00 -11.13 8.73
C ARG A 184 -11.58 -10.98 10.13
N THR A 185 -12.65 -11.74 10.41
CA THR A 185 -13.35 -11.70 11.69
C THR A 185 -12.44 -12.11 12.85
N GLU A 186 -11.61 -13.14 12.66
CA GLU A 186 -10.65 -13.59 13.66
C GLU A 186 -9.56 -12.54 13.94
N MET A 187 -8.95 -12.01 12.88
CA MET A 187 -7.96 -10.94 13.00
C MET A 187 -8.53 -9.67 13.63
N HIS A 188 -9.77 -9.32 13.27
CA HIS A 188 -10.48 -8.19 13.87
C HIS A 188 -10.62 -8.36 15.38
N ARG A 189 -11.07 -9.53 15.85
CA ARG A 189 -11.19 -9.82 17.30
C ARG A 189 -9.85 -9.75 18.01
N PHE A 190 -8.80 -10.31 17.41
CA PHE A 190 -7.45 -10.22 17.95
C PHE A 190 -6.98 -8.77 18.07
N VAL A 191 -7.18 -7.97 17.03
CA VAL A 191 -6.77 -6.56 17.01
C VAL A 191 -7.52 -5.73 18.05
N GLU A 192 -8.83 -5.90 18.18
CA GLU A 192 -9.64 -5.20 19.17
C GLU A 192 -9.26 -5.57 20.62
N ALA A 193 -8.84 -6.81 20.85
CA ALA A 193 -8.47 -7.29 22.18
C ALA A 193 -7.02 -6.94 22.56
N GLU A 194 -6.06 -7.21 21.66
CA GLU A 194 -4.63 -7.29 22.01
C GLU A 194 -3.80 -6.13 21.43
N VAL A 195 -4.29 -5.42 20.41
CA VAL A 195 -3.49 -4.42 19.67
C VAL A 195 -4.03 -3.00 19.84
N ALA A 196 -5.24 -2.73 19.37
CA ALA A 196 -5.79 -1.38 19.31
C ALA A 196 -5.83 -0.66 20.67
N PRO A 197 -6.17 -1.32 21.80
CA PRO A 197 -6.16 -0.68 23.13
C PRO A 197 -4.77 -0.24 23.60
N HIS A 198 -3.70 -0.84 23.09
CA HIS A 198 -2.33 -0.68 23.60
C HIS A 198 -1.39 0.06 22.64
N ALA A 199 -1.66 -0.01 21.33
CA ALA A 199 -0.77 0.51 20.30
C ALA A 199 -0.41 2.00 20.44
N HIS A 200 -1.34 2.80 20.98
CA HIS A 200 -1.08 4.22 21.22
C HIS A 200 -0.08 4.43 22.36
N GLU A 201 -0.21 3.68 23.45
CA GLU A 201 0.73 3.73 24.57
C GLU A 201 2.13 3.28 24.15
N TRP A 202 2.24 2.18 23.39
CA TRP A 202 3.53 1.74 22.85
C TRP A 202 4.19 2.82 22.01
N HIS A 203 3.42 3.49 21.15
CA HIS A 203 3.92 4.59 20.33
C HIS A 203 4.43 5.78 21.18
N LEU A 204 3.67 6.20 22.19
CA LEU A 204 4.06 7.32 23.07
C LEU A 204 5.33 7.03 23.87
N LYS A 205 5.49 5.78 24.31
CA LYS A 205 6.66 5.34 25.07
C LYS A 205 7.88 5.04 24.20
N ASN A 206 7.73 5.03 22.88
CA ASN A 206 8.73 4.47 21.97
C ASN A 206 9.07 3.01 22.28
N ASP A 207 8.07 2.25 22.73
CA ASP A 207 8.23 0.83 23.00
C ASP A 207 8.12 0.04 21.69
N TYR A 208 8.87 -1.05 21.61
CA TYR A 208 8.59 -2.06 20.61
C TYR A 208 7.20 -2.67 20.82
N ILE A 209 6.63 -3.21 19.74
CA ILE A 209 5.56 -4.19 19.84
C ILE A 209 6.02 -5.33 20.77
N PRO A 210 5.23 -5.70 21.78
CA PRO A 210 5.61 -6.76 22.71
C PRO A 210 5.89 -8.10 22.01
N LEU A 211 6.82 -8.88 22.55
CA LEU A 211 7.14 -10.20 22.00
C LEU A 211 5.95 -11.17 22.13
N GLU A 212 5.07 -10.92 23.10
CA GLU A 212 3.82 -11.65 23.31
C GLU A 212 2.87 -11.52 22.12
N ILE A 213 2.79 -10.32 21.51
CA ILE A 213 2.01 -10.09 20.28
C ILE A 213 2.61 -10.91 19.13
N ILE A 214 3.95 -10.95 19.02
CA ILE A 214 4.63 -11.77 18.01
C ILE A 214 4.31 -13.25 18.24
N ALA A 215 4.37 -13.74 19.49
CA ALA A 215 4.05 -15.12 19.81
C ALA A 215 2.60 -15.48 19.45
N GLN A 216 1.63 -14.63 19.79
CA GLN A 216 0.22 -14.84 19.42
C GLN A 216 0.02 -14.88 17.90
N LEU A 217 0.61 -13.94 17.15
CA LEU A 217 0.56 -13.97 15.67
C LEU A 217 1.17 -15.25 15.09
N SER A 218 2.20 -15.77 15.76
CA SER A 218 2.84 -17.03 15.40
C SER A 218 1.92 -18.24 15.60
N GLU A 219 1.25 -18.31 16.75
CA GLU A 219 0.26 -19.35 17.06
C GLU A 219 -0.93 -19.33 16.08
N MET A 220 -1.31 -18.14 15.61
CA MET A 220 -2.33 -17.95 14.58
C MET A 220 -1.83 -18.25 13.15
N GLY A 221 -0.56 -18.57 12.96
CA GLY A 221 0.03 -18.92 11.66
C GLY A 221 0.28 -17.75 10.71
N VAL A 222 0.27 -16.50 11.21
CA VAL A 222 0.42 -15.30 10.37
C VAL A 222 1.76 -15.24 9.64
N PHE A 223 2.85 -15.71 10.26
CA PHE A 223 4.18 -15.69 9.64
C PHE A 223 4.37 -16.74 8.54
N GLY A 224 3.54 -17.79 8.55
CA GLY A 224 3.54 -18.88 7.57
C GLY A 224 2.35 -18.86 6.62
N LEU A 225 1.54 -17.79 6.61
CA LEU A 225 0.24 -17.77 5.96
C LEU A 225 0.30 -18.21 4.49
N THR A 226 1.24 -17.66 3.72
CA THR A 226 1.43 -17.99 2.29
C THR A 226 2.59 -18.93 2.03
N ILE A 227 3.25 -19.44 3.07
CA ILE A 227 4.34 -20.42 2.92
C ILE A 227 3.71 -21.78 2.58
N PRO A 228 4.25 -22.56 1.62
CA PRO A 228 3.73 -23.88 1.31
C PRO A 228 3.68 -24.81 2.52
N GLU A 229 2.66 -25.67 2.58
CA GLU A 229 2.47 -26.63 3.68
C GLU A 229 3.67 -27.58 3.88
N GLU A 230 4.39 -27.93 2.79
CA GLU A 230 5.59 -28.77 2.86
C GLU A 230 6.73 -28.13 3.70
N PHE A 231 6.68 -26.82 3.88
CA PHE A 231 7.58 -26.06 4.74
C PHE A 231 6.90 -25.58 6.02
N GLY A 232 5.77 -26.18 6.42
CA GLY A 232 5.07 -25.86 7.68
C GLY A 232 4.25 -24.57 7.67
N GLY A 233 4.00 -23.98 6.49
CA GLY A 233 3.05 -22.87 6.33
C GLY A 233 1.61 -23.34 6.12
N LEU A 234 0.71 -22.39 5.84
CA LEU A 234 -0.72 -22.66 5.60
C LEU A 234 -1.10 -22.74 4.11
N GLY A 235 -0.18 -22.39 3.21
CA GLY A 235 -0.43 -22.44 1.75
C GLY A 235 -1.57 -21.56 1.26
N LEU A 236 -1.96 -20.53 2.00
CA LEU A 236 -3.10 -19.66 1.67
C LEU A 236 -2.74 -18.64 0.57
N PRO A 237 -3.73 -18.16 -0.20
CA PRO A 237 -3.52 -17.20 -1.28
C PRO A 237 -3.05 -15.83 -0.76
N LYS A 238 -2.42 -15.04 -1.65
CA LYS A 238 -2.00 -13.66 -1.41
C LYS A 238 -3.17 -12.76 -1.05
N GLU A 239 -4.37 -13.00 -1.59
CA GLU A 239 -5.57 -12.26 -1.19
C GLU A 239 -5.86 -12.43 0.31
N ALA A 240 -5.75 -13.66 0.84
CA ALA A 240 -5.92 -13.91 2.28
C ALA A 240 -4.88 -13.16 3.13
N MET A 241 -3.63 -13.06 2.65
CA MET A 241 -2.59 -12.27 3.32
C MET A 241 -2.88 -10.77 3.29
N CYS A 242 -3.55 -10.26 2.24
CA CYS A 242 -4.01 -8.86 2.21
C CYS A 242 -5.06 -8.62 3.31
N VAL A 243 -6.02 -9.52 3.47
CA VAL A 243 -7.07 -9.43 4.49
C VAL A 243 -6.48 -9.41 5.89
N VAL A 244 -5.55 -10.34 6.20
CA VAL A 244 -4.85 -10.36 7.48
C VAL A 244 -4.07 -9.07 7.71
N THR A 245 -3.33 -8.61 6.70
CA THR A 245 -2.49 -7.42 6.81
C THR A 245 -3.31 -6.14 6.97
N GLU A 246 -4.46 -6.03 6.32
CA GLU A 246 -5.41 -4.92 6.50
C GLU A 246 -5.88 -4.81 7.94
N GLU A 247 -6.38 -5.90 8.52
CA GLU A 247 -6.92 -5.90 9.89
C GLU A 247 -5.82 -5.60 10.92
N LEU A 248 -4.64 -6.24 10.79
CA LEU A 248 -3.52 -5.97 11.69
C LEU A 248 -3.03 -4.52 11.58
N SER A 249 -2.99 -3.96 10.37
CA SER A 249 -2.56 -2.57 10.14
C SER A 249 -3.60 -1.54 10.59
N ARG A 250 -4.88 -1.91 10.61
CA ARG A 250 -5.96 -1.11 11.21
C ARG A 250 -5.73 -0.92 12.70
N GLY A 251 -5.26 -1.95 13.41
CA GLY A 251 -4.82 -1.81 14.80
C GLY A 251 -3.57 -0.95 14.92
N TYR A 252 -2.51 -1.36 14.23
CA TYR A 252 -1.26 -0.64 14.13
C TYR A 252 -0.43 -1.13 12.95
N ILE A 253 0.01 -0.23 12.06
CA ILE A 253 0.80 -0.56 10.86
C ILE A 253 2.04 -1.41 11.15
N GLY A 254 2.66 -1.24 12.33
CA GLY A 254 3.81 -2.04 12.74
C GLY A 254 3.46 -3.51 12.92
N VAL A 255 2.27 -3.83 13.44
CA VAL A 255 1.80 -5.21 13.64
C VAL A 255 1.54 -5.89 12.30
N GLY A 256 0.83 -5.21 11.38
CA GLY A 256 0.64 -5.75 10.02
C GLY A 256 1.97 -5.94 9.27
N SER A 257 2.94 -5.06 9.52
CA SER A 257 4.25 -5.15 8.88
C SER A 257 5.09 -6.33 9.37
N LEU A 258 4.86 -6.88 10.58
CA LEU A 258 5.54 -8.10 11.04
C LEU A 258 5.27 -9.29 10.10
N GLY A 259 4.00 -9.51 9.74
CA GLY A 259 3.61 -10.55 8.80
C GLY A 259 4.20 -10.33 7.40
N THR A 260 4.13 -9.10 6.89
CA THR A 260 4.72 -8.74 5.59
C THR A 260 6.22 -9.05 5.53
N ARG A 261 6.99 -8.85 6.61
CA ARG A 261 8.43 -9.16 6.60
C ARG A 261 8.69 -10.65 6.44
N SER A 262 7.93 -11.50 7.13
CA SER A 262 8.01 -12.95 6.96
C SER A 262 7.64 -13.37 5.54
N GLU A 263 6.51 -12.88 5.03
CA GLU A 263 6.02 -13.20 3.69
C GLU A 263 7.06 -12.88 2.60
N ILE A 264 7.63 -11.68 2.63
CA ILE A 264 8.58 -11.23 1.60
C ILE A 264 9.91 -11.99 1.71
N ALA A 265 10.39 -12.26 2.93
CA ALA A 265 11.60 -13.07 3.13
C ALA A 265 11.39 -14.52 2.65
N ALA A 266 10.23 -15.11 2.94
CA ALA A 266 9.89 -16.44 2.48
C ALA A 266 9.76 -16.51 0.95
N GLU A 267 9.10 -15.53 0.31
CA GLU A 267 8.99 -15.47 -1.16
C GLU A 267 10.37 -15.32 -1.83
N LEU A 268 11.26 -14.52 -1.24
CA LEU A 268 12.64 -14.38 -1.70
C LEU A 268 13.40 -15.73 -1.67
N ILE A 269 13.24 -16.50 -0.60
CA ILE A 269 13.89 -17.81 -0.41
C ILE A 269 13.24 -18.88 -1.30
N LEU A 270 11.91 -18.88 -1.44
CA LEU A 270 11.19 -19.77 -2.34
C LEU A 270 11.64 -19.58 -3.80
N ALA A 271 11.79 -18.33 -4.23
CA ALA A 271 12.16 -18.00 -5.61
C ALA A 271 13.65 -18.18 -5.89
N GLY A 272 14.52 -17.85 -4.93
CA GLY A 272 15.97 -17.75 -5.15
C GLY A 272 16.84 -18.74 -4.39
N GLY A 273 16.29 -19.45 -3.40
CA GLY A 273 17.06 -20.31 -2.50
C GLY A 273 17.36 -21.70 -3.06
N THR A 274 18.43 -22.32 -2.56
CA THR A 274 18.68 -23.75 -2.75
C THR A 274 17.71 -24.59 -1.94
N ASP A 275 17.60 -25.89 -2.22
CA ASP A 275 16.73 -26.80 -1.46
C ASP A 275 17.12 -26.85 0.03
N ASP A 276 18.42 -26.86 0.33
CA ASP A 276 18.93 -26.80 1.71
C ASP A 276 18.54 -25.48 2.41
N GLN A 277 18.61 -24.35 1.70
CA GLN A 277 18.18 -23.05 2.24
C GLN A 277 16.67 -23.04 2.50
N LYS A 278 15.87 -23.55 1.57
CA LYS A 278 14.41 -23.64 1.74
C LYS A 278 14.05 -24.51 2.95
N ALA A 279 14.64 -25.70 3.05
CA ALA A 279 14.41 -26.64 4.13
C ALA A 279 14.84 -26.09 5.50
N HIS A 280 15.88 -25.26 5.57
CA HIS A 280 16.36 -24.67 6.83
C HIS A 280 15.55 -23.43 7.26
N TYR A 281 15.29 -22.49 6.34
CA TYR A 281 14.72 -21.19 6.69
C TYR A 281 13.20 -21.15 6.67
N LEU A 282 12.54 -21.77 5.68
CA LEU A 282 11.09 -21.60 5.49
C LEU A 282 10.26 -22.13 6.67
N PRO A 283 10.55 -23.31 7.26
CA PRO A 283 9.82 -23.78 8.44
C PRO A 283 9.96 -22.88 9.65
N LYS A 284 11.15 -22.28 9.84
CA LYS A 284 11.42 -21.38 10.97
C LYS A 284 10.78 -20.01 10.79
N LEU A 285 10.66 -19.55 9.55
CA LEU A 285 9.90 -18.34 9.21
C LEU A 285 8.40 -18.60 9.42
N ALA A 286 7.89 -19.73 8.96
CA ALA A 286 6.49 -20.10 9.09
C ALA A 286 6.04 -20.17 10.56
N SER A 287 6.88 -20.75 11.42
CA SER A 287 6.63 -20.91 12.86
C SER A 287 6.93 -19.67 13.70
N GLY A 288 7.46 -18.60 13.11
CA GLY A 288 7.93 -17.39 13.82
C GLY A 288 9.14 -17.62 14.74
N GLU A 289 9.79 -18.80 14.68
CA GLU A 289 11.01 -19.10 15.43
C GLU A 289 12.12 -18.09 15.08
N ILE A 290 12.25 -17.77 13.79
CA ILE A 290 13.17 -16.74 13.31
C ILE A 290 12.39 -15.56 12.73
N LEU A 291 12.86 -14.35 13.02
CA LEU A 291 12.30 -13.10 12.53
C LEU A 291 13.21 -12.51 11.46
N PRO A 292 12.71 -12.23 10.24
CA PRO A 292 13.53 -11.64 9.19
C PRO A 292 13.47 -10.11 9.20
N THR A 293 14.52 -9.48 8.67
CA THR A 293 14.46 -8.09 8.22
C THR A 293 15.18 -7.88 6.89
N ALA A 294 14.76 -6.87 6.15
CA ALA A 294 15.37 -6.46 4.89
C ALA A 294 16.48 -5.43 5.12
N VAL A 295 17.67 -5.66 4.57
CA VAL A 295 18.83 -4.79 4.79
C VAL A 295 19.41 -4.32 3.46
N PHE A 296 18.76 -3.29 2.90
CA PHE A 296 19.02 -2.82 1.54
C PHE A 296 19.57 -1.40 1.49
N THR A 297 18.84 -0.44 2.06
CA THR A 297 19.09 1.00 1.97
C THR A 297 20.40 1.43 2.64
N GLU A 298 21.11 2.36 2.00
CA GLU A 298 22.34 2.98 2.51
C GLU A 298 22.14 4.49 2.68
N PRO A 299 22.97 5.19 3.50
CA PRO A 299 22.81 6.62 3.75
C PRO A 299 22.71 7.50 2.50
N ASN A 300 23.33 7.08 1.40
CA ASN A 300 23.33 7.81 0.12
C ASN A 300 22.66 7.01 -1.03
N THR A 301 22.01 5.89 -0.73
CA THR A 301 21.45 4.98 -1.75
C THR A 301 20.13 4.37 -1.27
N GLY A 302 19.00 4.92 -1.74
CA GLY A 302 17.66 4.37 -1.51
C GLY A 302 16.98 3.98 -2.81
N SER A 303 16.44 4.97 -3.53
CA SER A 303 15.71 4.76 -4.79
C SER A 303 16.55 4.08 -5.89
N ASP A 304 17.85 4.39 -5.99
CA ASP A 304 18.79 3.76 -6.92
C ASP A 304 19.55 2.60 -6.25
N LEU A 305 18.82 1.59 -5.80
CA LEU A 305 19.38 0.48 -5.02
C LEU A 305 20.50 -0.29 -5.76
N ALA A 306 20.53 -0.25 -7.09
CA ALA A 306 21.57 -0.88 -7.90
C ALA A 306 22.98 -0.27 -7.67
N SER A 307 23.04 0.96 -7.15
CA SER A 307 24.27 1.72 -6.92
C SER A 307 24.84 1.56 -5.49
N LEU A 308 24.32 0.63 -4.70
CA LEU A 308 24.78 0.39 -3.33
C LEU A 308 26.26 0.01 -3.27
N ARG A 309 26.90 0.30 -2.13
CA ARG A 309 28.35 0.25 -1.92
C ARG A 309 28.80 -0.75 -0.86
N THR A 310 27.90 -1.19 0.02
CA THR A 310 28.19 -2.24 1.00
C THR A 310 28.73 -3.45 0.27
N ARG A 311 29.93 -3.89 0.64
CA ARG A 311 30.66 -4.96 -0.05
C ARG A 311 30.70 -6.21 0.78
N ALA A 312 30.78 -7.36 0.12
CA ALA A 312 31.07 -8.64 0.74
C ALA A 312 32.24 -9.30 0.00
N VAL A 313 33.33 -9.57 0.70
CA VAL A 313 34.51 -10.24 0.15
C VAL A 313 34.53 -11.67 0.63
N LYS A 314 34.63 -12.63 -0.30
CA LYS A 314 34.72 -14.05 0.04
C LYS A 314 36.12 -14.39 0.56
N GLU A 315 36.21 -14.94 1.76
CA GLU A 315 37.43 -15.40 2.41
C GLU A 315 37.24 -16.85 2.87
N GLY A 316 37.69 -17.82 2.06
CA GLY A 316 37.46 -19.23 2.34
C GLY A 316 35.97 -19.61 2.25
N ASP A 317 35.41 -20.06 3.37
CA ASP A 317 34.03 -20.51 3.54
C ASP A 317 33.11 -19.43 4.12
N VAL A 318 33.57 -18.18 4.21
CA VAL A 318 32.77 -17.04 4.69
C VAL A 318 32.86 -15.83 3.76
N TYR A 319 31.90 -14.92 3.88
CA TYR A 319 31.97 -13.55 3.40
C TYR A 319 32.27 -12.60 4.55
N LYS A 320 33.17 -11.65 4.32
CA LYS A 320 33.41 -10.48 5.18
C LYS A 320 32.67 -9.28 4.61
N VAL A 321 31.66 -8.81 5.33
CA VAL A 321 30.82 -7.69 4.94
C VAL A 321 31.37 -6.39 5.51
N SER A 322 31.37 -5.33 4.71
CA SER A 322 31.74 -4.00 5.17
C SER A 322 30.95 -2.91 4.47
N GLY A 323 30.40 -1.98 5.22
CA GLY A 323 29.57 -0.90 4.69
C GLY A 323 28.57 -0.37 5.72
N ASN A 324 27.71 0.54 5.28
CA ASN A 324 26.71 1.17 6.14
C ASN A 324 25.33 0.99 5.52
N LYS A 325 24.37 0.66 6.37
CA LYS A 325 22.95 0.54 6.06
C LYS A 325 22.16 1.47 6.98
N THR A 326 20.99 1.91 6.54
CA THR A 326 20.13 2.82 7.31
C THR A 326 18.67 2.58 6.97
N TRP A 327 17.75 3.11 7.78
CA TRP A 327 16.32 2.87 7.66
C TRP A 327 15.96 1.38 7.74
N ILE A 328 16.72 0.62 8.54
CA ILE A 328 16.49 -0.80 8.71
C ILE A 328 15.48 -1.01 9.83
N THR A 329 14.32 -1.55 9.49
CA THR A 329 13.25 -1.80 10.45
C THR A 329 13.46 -3.12 11.19
N HIS A 330 13.22 -3.14 12.50
CA HIS A 330 13.30 -4.36 13.33
C HIS A 330 14.65 -5.11 13.43
N PRO A 331 15.84 -4.51 13.18
CA PRO A 331 17.06 -5.29 13.09
C PRO A 331 17.56 -5.80 14.44
N VAL A 332 17.21 -5.17 15.56
CA VAL A 332 17.65 -5.65 16.89
C VAL A 332 17.09 -7.03 17.19
N ARG A 333 15.79 -7.24 16.93
CA ARG A 333 15.07 -8.49 17.24
C ARG A 333 15.03 -9.49 16.09
N ALA A 334 15.50 -9.13 14.90
CA ALA A 334 15.62 -10.06 13.77
C ALA A 334 16.72 -11.10 14.02
N ASP A 335 16.50 -12.33 13.58
CA ASP A 335 17.48 -13.41 13.61
C ASP A 335 18.23 -13.55 12.28
N VAL A 336 17.59 -13.11 11.18
CA VAL A 336 18.16 -13.17 9.84
C VAL A 336 17.93 -11.87 9.08
N MET A 337 18.98 -11.38 8.44
CA MET A 337 18.93 -10.22 7.55
C MET A 337 19.00 -10.70 6.10
N THR A 338 18.02 -10.33 5.27
CA THR A 338 18.17 -10.42 3.81
C THR A 338 19.02 -9.25 3.36
N LEU A 339 20.33 -9.46 3.31
CA LEU A 339 21.33 -8.41 3.20
C LEU A 339 21.85 -8.29 1.76
N LEU A 340 21.50 -7.19 1.08
CA LEU A 340 21.94 -6.93 -0.28
C LEU A 340 23.30 -6.23 -0.28
N VAL A 341 24.27 -6.86 -0.93
CA VAL A 341 25.70 -6.47 -0.94
C VAL A 341 26.27 -6.55 -2.34
N ARG A 342 27.36 -5.82 -2.59
CA ARG A 342 28.18 -5.94 -3.78
C ARG A 342 29.26 -6.99 -3.56
N THR A 343 29.19 -8.14 -4.24
CA THR A 343 30.26 -9.15 -4.21
C THR A 343 31.25 -8.97 -5.35
N ASN A 344 30.81 -8.41 -6.48
CA ASN A 344 31.69 -8.11 -7.61
C ASN A 344 31.85 -6.59 -7.80
N PRO A 345 32.99 -5.99 -7.39
CA PRO A 345 33.25 -4.56 -7.55
C PRO A 345 33.55 -4.16 -9.00
N ALA A 346 33.92 -5.10 -9.87
CA ALA A 346 34.20 -4.83 -11.29
C ALA A 346 32.91 -4.74 -12.14
N GLU A 347 31.78 -5.24 -11.63
CA GLU A 347 30.48 -5.18 -12.29
C GLU A 347 29.63 -4.04 -11.70
N PRO A 348 29.53 -2.88 -12.39
CA PRO A 348 28.71 -1.77 -11.91
C PRO A 348 27.22 -2.08 -12.01
N GLY A 349 26.43 -1.35 -11.22
CA GLY A 349 24.97 -1.51 -11.18
C GLY A 349 24.55 -2.85 -10.59
N TYR A 350 23.40 -3.35 -11.07
CA TYR A 350 22.68 -4.45 -10.46
C TYR A 350 23.35 -5.83 -10.60
N LYS A 351 24.22 -6.02 -11.61
CA LYS A 351 24.86 -7.32 -11.91
C LYS A 351 25.93 -7.72 -10.89
N GLY A 352 26.50 -6.74 -10.17
CA GLY A 352 27.48 -7.00 -9.13
C GLY A 352 26.88 -7.31 -7.76
N LEU A 353 25.54 -7.39 -7.65
CA LEU A 353 24.83 -7.49 -6.38
C LEU A 353 24.38 -8.92 -6.06
N SER A 354 24.54 -9.30 -4.80
CA SER A 354 24.19 -10.60 -4.24
C SER A 354 23.40 -10.42 -2.94
N ILE A 355 22.54 -11.39 -2.61
CA ILE A 355 21.82 -11.42 -1.33
C ILE A 355 22.47 -12.46 -0.43
N LEU A 356 22.80 -12.05 0.79
CA LEU A 356 23.22 -12.93 1.86
C LEU A 356 22.06 -13.12 2.85
N LEU A 357 21.77 -14.36 3.24
CA LEU A 357 20.92 -14.70 4.38
C LEU A 357 21.77 -14.58 5.65
N ALA A 358 21.98 -13.34 6.09
CA ALA A 358 22.90 -12.99 7.15
C ALA A 358 22.26 -13.24 8.53
N GLU A 359 22.47 -14.45 9.06
CA GLU A 359 22.08 -14.81 10.43
C GLU A 359 22.85 -14.00 11.47
N LYS A 360 22.18 -13.63 12.56
CA LYS A 360 22.78 -12.94 13.69
C LYS A 360 22.02 -13.23 15.00
N PRO A 361 22.67 -13.10 16.17
CA PRO A 361 21.94 -13.05 17.44
C PRO A 361 21.01 -11.83 17.51
N ARG A 362 19.88 -12.00 18.22
CA ARG A 362 19.05 -10.89 18.68
C ARG A 362 19.82 -10.04 19.69
N GLY A 363 19.60 -8.73 19.67
CA GLY A 363 20.11 -7.78 20.66
C GLY A 363 19.11 -7.45 21.75
N THR A 364 19.51 -6.56 22.65
CA THR A 364 18.66 -5.89 23.64
C THR A 364 18.76 -4.38 23.46
N ASP A 365 17.98 -3.60 24.21
CA ASP A 365 18.08 -2.14 24.16
C ASP A 365 19.46 -1.63 24.60
N GLU A 366 20.10 -2.31 25.55
CA GLU A 366 21.45 -2.00 26.04
C GLU A 366 22.55 -2.43 25.07
N ASN A 367 22.33 -3.53 24.33
CA ASN A 367 23.27 -4.04 23.34
C ASN A 367 22.52 -4.49 22.07
N PRO A 368 22.15 -3.55 21.19
CA PRO A 368 21.28 -3.82 20.05
C PRO A 368 21.92 -4.71 18.98
N PHE A 369 23.25 -4.71 18.89
CA PHE A 369 24.01 -5.44 17.88
C PHE A 369 25.17 -6.21 18.54
N PRO A 370 24.91 -7.37 19.18
CA PRO A 370 25.95 -8.14 19.87
C PRO A 370 26.86 -8.94 18.93
N ALA A 371 26.55 -9.01 17.63
CA ALA A 371 27.34 -9.74 16.66
C ALA A 371 28.68 -9.03 16.36
N GLU A 372 29.77 -9.78 16.29
CA GLU A 372 31.09 -9.21 15.96
C GLU A 372 31.08 -8.58 14.56
N GLY A 373 31.66 -7.37 14.45
CA GLY A 373 31.71 -6.62 13.20
C GLY A 373 30.38 -5.94 12.82
N MET A 374 29.39 -5.92 13.70
CA MET A 374 28.12 -5.21 13.52
C MET A 374 27.94 -4.16 14.61
N THR A 375 27.56 -2.94 14.23
CA THR A 375 27.26 -1.83 15.15
C THR A 375 26.07 -1.05 14.62
N GLY A 376 25.47 -0.17 15.44
CA GLY A 376 24.36 0.65 14.99
C GLY A 376 23.65 1.38 16.11
N GLY A 377 22.66 2.18 15.75
CA GLY A 377 21.86 2.98 16.67
C GLY A 377 20.46 3.23 16.14
N GLU A 378 19.50 3.38 17.06
CA GLU A 378 18.12 3.72 16.72
C GLU A 378 18.07 5.11 16.08
N ILE A 379 17.27 5.24 15.03
CA ILE A 379 16.89 6.51 14.41
C ILE A 379 15.62 6.97 15.09
N GLU A 380 15.62 8.18 15.67
CA GLU A 380 14.39 8.77 16.19
C GLU A 380 13.47 9.19 15.03
N VAL A 381 12.27 8.60 14.97
CA VAL A 381 11.33 8.79 13.87
C VAL A 381 10.00 9.37 14.34
N LEU A 382 9.34 10.08 13.42
CA LEU A 382 8.04 10.70 13.64
C LEU A 382 6.89 9.68 13.77
N GLY A 383 6.96 8.56 13.04
CA GLY A 383 5.93 7.51 12.97
C GLY A 383 6.55 6.13 12.75
N TYR A 384 5.73 5.07 12.68
CA TYR A 384 6.21 3.69 12.44
C TYR A 384 7.22 3.15 13.48
N ARG A 385 6.97 3.38 14.76
CA ARG A 385 7.95 3.14 15.85
C ARG A 385 7.99 1.71 16.41
N GLY A 386 6.99 0.90 16.14
CA GLY A 386 6.74 -0.37 16.85
C GLY A 386 7.77 -1.45 16.59
N MET A 387 8.54 -1.31 15.53
CA MET A 387 9.69 -2.16 15.22
C MET A 387 11.00 -1.39 15.22
N LYS A 388 10.93 -0.05 15.31
CA LYS A 388 12.02 0.93 15.23
C LYS A 388 12.88 0.82 13.97
N GLU A 389 13.61 1.89 13.68
CA GLU A 389 14.49 2.04 12.52
C GLU A 389 15.91 2.23 13.02
N TYR A 390 16.89 1.64 12.33
CA TYR A 390 18.28 1.74 12.73
C TYR A 390 19.20 2.10 11.57
N GLU A 391 20.28 2.79 11.94
CA GLU A 391 21.54 2.76 11.21
C GLU A 391 22.34 1.53 11.63
N ILE A 392 23.00 0.89 10.68
CA ILE A 392 23.83 -0.30 10.92
C ILE A 392 25.16 -0.14 10.18
N GLY A 393 26.26 -0.24 10.92
CA GLY A 393 27.62 -0.33 10.39
C GLY A 393 28.10 -1.78 10.40
N PHE A 394 28.68 -2.21 9.29
CA PHE A 394 29.38 -3.48 9.16
C PHE A 394 30.88 -3.24 8.98
N ASP A 395 31.69 -3.85 9.82
CA ASP A 395 33.15 -3.86 9.74
C ASP A 395 33.67 -5.29 9.94
N GLY A 396 33.86 -6.00 8.83
CA GLY A 396 34.27 -7.41 8.86
C GLY A 396 33.20 -8.38 9.38
N PHE A 397 31.92 -7.98 9.40
CA PHE A 397 30.82 -8.88 9.78
C PHE A 397 30.84 -10.15 8.94
N THR A 398 30.77 -11.31 9.60
CA THR A 398 31.04 -12.60 8.97
C THR A 398 29.74 -13.31 8.66
N VAL A 399 29.58 -13.76 7.41
CA VAL A 399 28.43 -14.56 6.97
C VAL A 399 28.94 -15.84 6.30
N PRO A 400 28.45 -17.03 6.65
CA PRO A 400 28.83 -18.26 5.96
C PRO A 400 28.59 -18.16 4.44
N ALA A 401 29.51 -18.69 3.64
CA ALA A 401 29.38 -18.65 2.18
C ALA A 401 28.18 -19.47 1.66
N ALA A 402 27.76 -20.49 2.42
CA ALA A 402 26.55 -21.27 2.17
C ALA A 402 25.26 -20.43 2.30
N ASN A 403 25.32 -19.26 2.96
CA ASN A 403 24.18 -18.35 3.11
C ASN A 403 24.07 -17.33 1.97
N LEU A 404 24.91 -17.43 0.93
CA LEU A 404 24.64 -16.75 -0.34
C LEU A 404 23.37 -17.34 -0.96
N LEU A 405 22.33 -16.52 -1.11
CA LEU A 405 21.03 -16.98 -1.62
C LEU A 405 21.18 -17.58 -3.02
N GLY A 406 20.83 -18.87 -3.16
CA GLY A 406 20.94 -19.60 -4.42
C GLY A 406 22.35 -20.04 -4.82
N GLY A 407 23.37 -19.68 -4.04
CA GLY A 407 24.75 -20.14 -4.23
C GLY A 407 25.53 -19.47 -5.37
N GLU A 408 24.91 -18.57 -6.14
CA GLU A 408 25.55 -17.86 -7.26
C GLU A 408 25.59 -16.34 -7.02
N GLU A 409 26.78 -15.75 -7.13
CA GLU A 409 26.95 -14.30 -7.00
C GLU A 409 26.32 -13.53 -8.17
N GLY A 410 25.94 -12.27 -7.95
CA GLY A 410 25.43 -11.37 -9.00
C GLY A 410 23.95 -11.58 -9.35
N GLN A 411 23.26 -12.51 -8.67
CA GLN A 411 21.83 -12.77 -8.88
C GLN A 411 20.92 -11.99 -7.91
N GLY A 412 21.48 -11.31 -6.91
CA GLY A 412 20.75 -10.70 -5.79
C GLY A 412 19.67 -9.71 -6.23
N PHE A 413 19.98 -8.82 -7.16
CA PHE A 413 18.98 -7.86 -7.63
C PHE A 413 17.83 -8.53 -8.39
N LYS A 414 18.10 -9.56 -9.18
CA LYS A 414 17.04 -10.30 -9.91
C LYS A 414 16.15 -11.08 -8.95
N GLN A 415 16.75 -11.73 -7.95
CA GLN A 415 16.01 -12.41 -6.88
C GLN A 415 15.13 -11.41 -6.11
N LEU A 416 15.63 -10.20 -5.81
CA LEU A 416 14.81 -9.17 -5.19
C LEU A 416 13.61 -8.75 -6.06
N MET A 417 13.79 -8.63 -7.39
CA MET A 417 12.71 -8.23 -8.30
C MET A 417 11.51 -9.17 -8.28
N THR A 418 11.69 -10.46 -7.97
CA THR A 418 10.55 -11.40 -7.93
C THR A 418 9.58 -11.09 -6.80
N THR A 419 10.06 -10.44 -5.74
CA THR A 419 9.27 -10.09 -4.55
C THR A 419 8.49 -8.78 -4.68
N PHE A 420 8.78 -7.97 -5.72
CA PHE A 420 8.24 -6.61 -5.82
C PHE A 420 6.74 -6.56 -6.01
N GLU A 421 6.14 -7.54 -6.67
CA GLU A 421 4.68 -7.63 -6.81
C GLU A 421 4.05 -7.77 -5.42
N SER A 422 4.48 -8.76 -4.64
CA SER A 422 3.97 -9.01 -3.29
C SER A 422 4.27 -7.84 -2.34
N ALA A 423 5.47 -7.24 -2.40
CA ALA A 423 5.82 -6.10 -1.56
C ALA A 423 4.91 -4.88 -1.83
N ARG A 424 4.54 -4.65 -3.09
CA ARG A 424 3.61 -3.57 -3.48
C ARG A 424 2.18 -3.88 -3.04
N ILE A 425 1.69 -5.11 -3.25
CA ILE A 425 0.38 -5.58 -2.79
C ILE A 425 0.27 -5.40 -1.27
N GLN A 426 1.26 -5.87 -0.51
CA GLN A 426 1.30 -5.76 0.94
C GLN A 426 1.42 -4.31 1.43
N THR A 427 2.08 -3.43 0.68
CA THR A 427 2.07 -2.00 0.99
C THR A 427 0.68 -1.40 0.80
N ALA A 428 -0.03 -1.79 -0.25
CA ALA A 428 -1.40 -1.36 -0.48
C ALA A 428 -2.36 -1.87 0.61
N ALA A 429 -2.24 -3.14 1.02
CA ALA A 429 -3.02 -3.72 2.12
C ALA A 429 -2.78 -2.97 3.45
N ARG A 430 -1.52 -2.69 3.80
CA ARG A 430 -1.18 -1.86 4.97
C ARG A 430 -1.82 -0.46 4.87
N ALA A 431 -1.79 0.15 3.69
CA ALA A 431 -2.39 1.45 3.47
C ALA A 431 -3.92 1.43 3.64
N VAL A 432 -4.59 0.39 3.13
CA VAL A 432 -6.04 0.20 3.30
C VAL A 432 -6.39 0.06 4.79
N GLY A 433 -5.64 -0.73 5.56
CA GLY A 433 -5.83 -0.85 7.01
C GLY A 433 -5.66 0.47 7.76
N VAL A 434 -4.62 1.26 7.43
CA VAL A 434 -4.40 2.58 8.03
C VAL A 434 -5.50 3.58 7.64
N ALA A 435 -5.96 3.57 6.39
CA ALA A 435 -7.06 4.40 5.93
C ALA A 435 -8.36 4.07 6.69
N GLN A 436 -8.63 2.78 6.88
CA GLN A 436 -9.76 2.28 7.66
C GLN A 436 -9.69 2.77 9.11
N ALA A 437 -8.52 2.65 9.77
CA ALA A 437 -8.32 3.15 11.13
C ALA A 437 -8.56 4.66 11.25
N ALA A 438 -8.04 5.45 10.30
CA ALA A 438 -8.24 6.90 10.26
C ALA A 438 -9.72 7.27 10.16
N MET A 439 -10.46 6.58 9.29
CA MET A 439 -11.89 6.79 9.12
C MET A 439 -12.68 6.47 10.38
N GLU A 440 -12.38 5.35 11.04
CA GLU A 440 -13.10 4.93 12.25
C GLU A 440 -12.88 5.87 13.43
N VAL A 441 -11.63 6.30 13.69
CA VAL A 441 -11.38 7.30 14.75
C VAL A 441 -12.01 8.64 14.42
N GLY A 442 -12.01 9.04 13.13
CA GLY A 442 -12.68 10.25 12.65
C GLY A 442 -14.19 10.18 12.83
N LEU A 443 -14.82 9.06 12.49
CA LEU A 443 -16.26 8.82 12.63
C LEU A 443 -16.66 8.84 14.09
N LYS A 444 -15.97 8.08 14.94
CA LYS A 444 -16.24 8.03 16.39
C LYS A 444 -16.23 9.43 17.00
N TYR A 445 -15.18 10.22 16.72
CA TYR A 445 -15.10 11.59 17.23
C TYR A 445 -16.19 12.49 16.65
N ALA A 446 -16.56 12.31 15.36
CA ALA A 446 -17.60 13.10 14.72
C ALA A 446 -18.99 12.85 15.32
N GLU A 447 -19.27 11.64 15.79
CA GLU A 447 -20.54 11.26 16.43
C GLU A 447 -20.61 11.72 17.89
N GLU A 448 -19.51 11.62 18.64
CA GLU A 448 -19.47 11.97 20.06
C GLU A 448 -19.33 13.48 20.29
N ARG A 449 -18.58 14.20 19.44
CA ARG A 449 -18.29 15.62 19.66
C ARG A 449 -19.47 16.49 19.24
N VAL A 450 -19.99 17.29 20.18
CA VAL A 450 -21.07 18.26 19.93
C VAL A 450 -20.51 19.68 19.78
N GLN A 451 -20.89 20.37 18.70
CA GLN A 451 -20.69 21.81 18.51
C GLN A 451 -21.93 22.42 17.84
N PHE A 452 -22.21 23.69 18.13
CA PHE A 452 -23.41 24.39 17.66
C PHE A 452 -24.71 23.58 17.90
N GLY A 453 -24.78 22.86 19.03
CA GLY A 453 -25.96 22.12 19.47
C GLY A 453 -26.21 20.76 18.82
N LYS A 454 -25.30 20.21 18.00
CA LYS A 454 -25.43 18.87 17.40
C LYS A 454 -24.08 18.17 17.20
N PRO A 455 -24.06 16.83 17.02
CA PRO A 455 -22.84 16.10 16.64
C PRO A 455 -22.15 16.67 15.41
N LEU A 456 -20.82 16.61 15.36
CA LEU A 456 -20.03 17.11 14.22
C LEU A 456 -20.42 16.41 12.90
N ILE A 457 -20.75 15.11 12.95
CA ILE A 457 -21.15 14.35 11.76
C ILE A 457 -22.40 14.94 11.07
N ALA A 458 -23.22 15.73 11.79
CA ALA A 458 -24.39 16.39 11.22
C ALA A 458 -24.07 17.66 10.38
N PHE A 459 -22.79 17.98 10.19
CA PHE A 459 -22.33 19.03 9.27
C PHE A 459 -21.74 18.40 8.00
N PRO A 460 -22.17 18.82 6.79
CA PRO A 460 -21.70 18.22 5.54
C PRO A 460 -20.18 18.20 5.38
N ARG A 461 -19.47 19.24 5.84
CA ARG A 461 -17.99 19.28 5.75
C ARG A 461 -17.26 18.22 6.58
N VAL A 462 -17.95 17.59 7.54
CA VAL A 462 -17.47 16.47 8.35
C VAL A 462 -17.97 15.15 7.73
N ALA A 463 -19.27 15.03 7.47
CA ALA A 463 -19.85 13.84 6.83
C ALA A 463 -19.21 13.53 5.48
N ASP A 464 -19.02 14.53 4.62
CA ASP A 464 -18.40 14.37 3.29
C ASP A 464 -16.98 13.80 3.39
N LYS A 465 -16.21 14.14 4.45
CA LYS A 465 -14.87 13.57 4.67
C LYS A 465 -14.95 12.07 4.95
N ILE A 466 -15.81 11.67 5.89
CA ILE A 466 -16.00 10.25 6.26
C ILE A 466 -16.49 9.45 5.05
N VAL A 467 -17.45 10.00 4.31
CA VAL A 467 -17.97 9.37 3.09
C VAL A 467 -16.87 9.16 2.06
N MET A 468 -16.05 10.18 1.79
CA MET A 468 -14.96 10.02 0.82
C MET A 468 -13.87 9.07 1.32
N MET A 469 -13.60 8.99 2.62
CA MET A 469 -12.71 7.96 3.18
C MET A 469 -13.25 6.55 2.92
N ALA A 470 -14.54 6.31 3.15
CA ALA A 470 -15.17 5.02 2.90
C ALA A 470 -15.07 4.63 1.41
N VAL A 471 -15.40 5.57 0.53
CA VAL A 471 -15.37 5.38 -0.92
C VAL A 471 -13.96 5.10 -1.41
N GLU A 472 -12.98 5.95 -1.11
CA GLU A 472 -11.61 5.78 -1.62
C GLU A 472 -10.90 4.57 -0.99
N THR A 473 -11.19 4.24 0.28
CA THR A 473 -10.67 3.03 0.92
C THR A 473 -11.21 1.78 0.23
N MET A 474 -12.49 1.75 -0.14
CA MET A 474 -13.05 0.64 -0.91
C MET A 474 -12.42 0.54 -2.30
N ILE A 475 -12.21 1.65 -3.00
CA ILE A 475 -11.52 1.66 -4.29
C ILE A 475 -10.11 1.06 -4.16
N ALA A 476 -9.33 1.55 -3.20
CA ALA A 476 -7.98 1.06 -2.94
C ALA A 476 -7.96 -0.44 -2.57
N ARG A 477 -8.94 -0.90 -1.79
CA ARG A 477 -9.13 -2.31 -1.44
C ARG A 477 -9.40 -3.17 -2.67
N GLN A 478 -10.32 -2.77 -3.54
CA GLN A 478 -10.68 -3.56 -4.72
C GLN A 478 -9.53 -3.71 -5.72
N ILE A 479 -8.74 -2.66 -5.96
CA ILE A 479 -7.56 -2.76 -6.83
C ILE A 479 -6.41 -3.55 -6.17
N THR A 480 -6.32 -3.53 -4.84
CA THR A 480 -5.36 -4.36 -4.07
C THR A 480 -5.72 -5.84 -4.21
N TYR A 481 -6.98 -6.20 -4.00
CA TYR A 481 -7.45 -7.58 -4.14
C TYR A 481 -7.40 -8.07 -5.57
N PHE A 482 -7.63 -7.21 -6.57
CA PHE A 482 -7.38 -7.58 -7.96
C PHE A 482 -5.92 -8.01 -8.16
N ALA A 483 -4.95 -7.22 -7.69
CA ALA A 483 -3.53 -7.53 -7.85
C ALA A 483 -3.16 -8.82 -7.10
N ALA A 484 -3.72 -9.04 -5.90
CA ALA A 484 -3.53 -10.26 -5.14
C ALA A 484 -4.05 -11.50 -5.90
N ARG A 485 -5.31 -11.48 -6.36
CA ARG A 485 -5.88 -12.58 -7.16
C ARG A 485 -5.12 -12.84 -8.46
N ALA A 486 -4.68 -11.78 -9.13
CA ALA A 486 -3.85 -11.92 -10.33
C ALA A 486 -2.53 -12.64 -10.04
N LYS A 487 -1.89 -12.31 -8.90
CA LYS A 487 -0.68 -12.99 -8.44
C LYS A 487 -0.95 -14.46 -8.09
N ASP A 488 -2.07 -14.75 -7.42
CA ASP A 488 -2.48 -16.11 -7.06
C ASP A 488 -2.73 -16.99 -8.31
N GLU A 489 -3.26 -16.40 -9.38
CA GLU A 489 -3.43 -17.04 -10.70
C GLU A 489 -2.12 -17.20 -11.49
N GLY A 490 -0.98 -16.77 -10.94
CA GLY A 490 0.32 -16.78 -11.62
C GLY A 490 0.43 -15.77 -12.77
N ARG A 491 -0.52 -14.82 -12.88
CA ARG A 491 -0.43 -13.73 -13.85
C ARG A 491 0.57 -12.69 -13.36
N ARG A 492 1.35 -12.15 -14.29
CA ARG A 492 2.18 -10.98 -14.02
C ARG A 492 1.28 -9.81 -13.62
N THR A 493 1.61 -9.14 -12.51
CA THR A 493 0.76 -8.07 -11.94
C THR A 493 1.56 -6.88 -11.41
N ASP A 494 2.76 -6.67 -11.94
CA ASP A 494 3.66 -5.59 -11.52
C ASP A 494 3.07 -4.19 -11.72
N LEU A 495 2.20 -4.01 -12.73
CA LEU A 495 1.47 -2.77 -12.97
C LEU A 495 0.37 -2.56 -11.94
N GLU A 496 -0.55 -3.51 -11.78
CA GLU A 496 -1.72 -3.35 -10.92
C GLU A 496 -1.32 -3.28 -9.45
N ALA A 497 -0.35 -4.08 -9.01
CA ALA A 497 0.24 -3.97 -7.69
C ALA A 497 0.86 -2.58 -7.46
N GLY A 498 1.54 -2.04 -8.47
CA GLY A 498 2.10 -0.68 -8.44
C GLY A 498 1.04 0.41 -8.32
N MET A 499 -0.04 0.30 -9.09
CA MET A 499 -1.18 1.21 -9.05
C MET A 499 -1.91 1.15 -7.69
N ALA A 500 -2.08 -0.04 -7.15
CA ALA A 500 -2.66 -0.26 -5.82
C ALA A 500 -1.84 0.42 -4.72
N LYS A 501 -0.51 0.23 -4.73
CA LYS A 501 0.40 0.92 -3.80
C LYS A 501 0.32 2.44 -3.93
N LEU A 502 0.36 2.94 -5.17
CA LEU A 502 0.37 4.38 -5.47
C LEU A 502 -0.90 5.06 -4.95
N LEU A 503 -2.07 4.49 -5.26
CA LEU A 503 -3.35 5.03 -4.81
C LEU A 503 -3.55 4.83 -3.32
N GLY A 504 -3.35 3.61 -2.81
CA GLY A 504 -3.60 3.26 -1.41
C GLY A 504 -2.85 4.16 -0.44
N ALA A 505 -1.57 4.42 -0.70
CA ALA A 505 -0.77 5.31 0.15
C ALA A 505 -1.31 6.75 0.19
N ARG A 506 -1.77 7.29 -0.95
CA ARG A 506 -2.38 8.63 -1.02
C ARG A 506 -3.74 8.67 -0.31
N VAL A 507 -4.55 7.62 -0.47
CA VAL A 507 -5.85 7.48 0.20
C VAL A 507 -5.67 7.44 1.72
N ALA A 508 -4.73 6.64 2.23
CA ALA A 508 -4.42 6.57 3.65
C ALA A 508 -3.98 7.92 4.23
N TRP A 509 -3.10 8.64 3.52
CA TRP A 509 -2.68 9.98 3.91
C TRP A 509 -3.84 10.97 3.96
N ALA A 510 -4.68 11.01 2.92
CA ALA A 510 -5.84 11.90 2.87
C ALA A 510 -6.89 11.56 3.94
N ALA A 511 -7.07 10.28 4.26
CA ALA A 511 -7.95 9.83 5.33
C ALA A 511 -7.43 10.29 6.70
N ALA A 512 -6.14 10.09 6.98
CA ALA A 512 -5.54 10.51 8.25
C ALA A 512 -5.56 12.04 8.45
N ASP A 513 -5.24 12.82 7.41
CA ASP A 513 -5.29 14.29 7.43
C ASP A 513 -6.72 14.79 7.71
N ASN A 514 -7.70 14.27 6.98
CA ASN A 514 -9.10 14.65 7.18
C ASN A 514 -9.66 14.18 8.52
N ALA A 515 -9.24 13.01 9.04
CA ALA A 515 -9.62 12.54 10.37
C ALA A 515 -9.05 13.47 11.46
N LEU A 516 -7.80 13.90 11.33
CA LEU A 516 -7.20 14.89 12.23
C LEU A 516 -7.98 16.21 12.18
N GLN A 517 -8.34 16.67 10.98
CA GLN A 517 -9.12 17.90 10.81
C GLN A 517 -10.50 17.83 11.49
N ILE A 518 -11.14 16.65 11.53
CA ILE A 518 -12.40 16.43 12.26
C ILE A 518 -12.22 16.60 13.77
N HIS A 519 -11.05 16.21 14.30
CA HIS A 519 -10.71 16.40 15.71
C HIS A 519 -10.42 17.87 16.07
N GLY A 520 -10.07 18.71 15.09
CA GLY A 520 -9.69 20.10 15.32
C GLY A 520 -8.41 20.20 16.15
N GLY A 521 -8.39 21.08 17.14
CA GLY A 521 -7.21 21.23 18.02
C GLY A 521 -6.80 19.95 18.74
N ASN A 522 -7.77 19.10 19.09
CA ASN A 522 -7.51 17.82 19.75
C ASN A 522 -6.78 16.82 18.86
N GLY A 523 -6.83 16.97 17.54
CA GLY A 523 -6.11 16.10 16.60
C GLY A 523 -4.59 16.20 16.72
N PHE A 524 -4.08 17.26 17.34
CA PHE A 524 -2.66 17.46 17.64
C PHE A 524 -2.27 17.01 19.05
N ALA A 525 -3.23 16.69 19.90
CA ALA A 525 -2.95 16.23 21.25
C ALA A 525 -2.56 14.75 21.23
N LEU A 526 -1.41 14.43 21.84
CA LEU A 526 -0.89 13.07 21.92
C LEU A 526 -1.76 12.11 22.72
N GLU A 527 -2.87 12.55 23.33
CA GLU A 527 -3.86 11.64 23.92
C GLU A 527 -4.76 10.97 22.88
N TYR A 528 -4.88 11.54 21.67
CA TYR A 528 -5.75 11.03 20.61
C TYR A 528 -4.96 10.17 19.60
N PRO A 529 -5.40 8.93 19.30
CA PRO A 529 -4.71 8.06 18.34
C PRO A 529 -4.56 8.63 16.93
N VAL A 530 -5.40 9.60 16.54
CA VAL A 530 -5.35 10.22 15.21
C VAL A 530 -4.00 10.91 14.94
N SER A 531 -3.31 11.42 15.96
CA SER A 531 -1.98 12.03 15.80
C SER A 531 -0.93 10.98 15.40
N ARG A 532 -1.01 9.77 15.97
CA ARG A 532 -0.18 8.62 15.59
C ARG A 532 -0.51 8.17 14.17
N ILE A 533 -1.80 7.99 13.86
CA ILE A 533 -2.27 7.51 12.56
C ILE A 533 -1.84 8.46 11.43
N LEU A 534 -1.78 9.77 11.68
CA LEU A 534 -1.21 10.75 10.73
C LEU A 534 0.24 10.42 10.36
N CYS A 535 1.08 10.15 11.36
CA CYS A 535 2.48 9.81 11.15
C CYS A 535 2.64 8.46 10.43
N ASP A 536 1.85 7.46 10.83
CA ASP A 536 1.84 6.13 10.23
C ASP A 536 1.41 6.17 8.76
N ALA A 537 0.39 6.96 8.42
CA ALA A 537 -0.07 7.13 7.05
C ALA A 537 0.98 7.82 6.16
N ARG A 538 1.76 8.74 6.72
CA ARG A 538 2.71 9.55 5.96
C ARG A 538 3.87 8.75 5.40
N ILE A 539 4.25 7.61 6.00
CA ILE A 539 5.39 6.80 5.55
C ILE A 539 5.08 5.91 4.34
N LEU A 540 3.79 5.63 4.08
CA LEU A 540 3.33 4.62 3.10
C LEU A 540 3.78 4.90 1.66
N ASN A 541 3.98 6.17 1.31
CA ASN A 541 4.47 6.58 0.00
C ASN A 541 6.00 6.78 -0.06
N ILE A 542 6.75 6.33 0.96
CA ILE A 542 8.21 6.49 1.07
C ILE A 542 8.91 5.15 1.37
N PHE A 543 8.52 4.48 2.47
CA PHE A 543 9.32 3.40 3.10
C PHE A 543 9.60 2.18 2.19
N GLU A 544 8.66 1.83 1.31
CA GLU A 544 8.74 0.71 0.35
C GLU A 544 8.90 1.28 -1.07
N GLY A 545 9.74 2.30 -1.20
CA GLY A 545 9.97 3.06 -2.42
C GLY A 545 9.03 4.26 -2.57
N ALA A 546 9.60 5.39 -2.97
CA ALA A 546 8.86 6.64 -3.15
C ALA A 546 7.75 6.54 -4.21
N ALA A 547 6.66 7.29 -4.05
CA ALA A 547 5.55 7.34 -5.01
C ALA A 547 6.02 7.74 -6.41
N GLU A 548 7.00 8.63 -6.52
CA GLU A 548 7.58 9.11 -7.78
C GLU A 548 8.29 7.96 -8.51
N ILE A 549 9.01 7.10 -7.77
CA ILE A 549 9.65 5.92 -8.34
C ILE A 549 8.60 4.88 -8.75
N GLN A 550 7.55 4.71 -7.95
CA GLN A 550 6.44 3.82 -8.31
C GLN A 550 5.74 4.28 -9.60
N ALA A 551 5.48 5.58 -9.73
CA ALA A 551 4.92 6.18 -10.93
C ALA A 551 5.86 6.03 -12.13
N GLN A 552 7.17 6.24 -11.95
CA GLN A 552 8.19 6.01 -12.98
C GLN A 552 8.16 4.57 -13.51
N VAL A 553 8.07 3.57 -12.62
CA VAL A 553 8.04 2.15 -13.00
C VAL A 553 6.75 1.82 -13.77
N ILE A 554 5.60 2.29 -13.29
CA ILE A 554 4.31 2.10 -13.99
C ILE A 554 4.37 2.73 -15.38
N ALA A 555 4.80 3.98 -15.48
CA ALA A 555 4.90 4.69 -16.75
C ALA A 555 5.81 3.97 -17.73
N ARG A 556 6.99 3.53 -17.28
CA ARG A 556 7.92 2.79 -18.13
C ARG A 556 7.29 1.51 -18.68
N ARG A 557 6.58 0.76 -17.83
CA ARG A 557 5.91 -0.49 -18.21
C ARG A 557 4.79 -0.27 -19.23
N LEU A 558 3.96 0.76 -19.03
CA LEU A 558 2.90 1.15 -20.00
C LEU A 558 3.50 1.52 -21.36
N LEU A 559 4.62 2.24 -21.37
CA LEU A 559 5.26 2.73 -22.59
C LEU A 559 6.03 1.65 -23.36
N ASP A 560 6.59 0.65 -22.68
CA ASP A 560 7.28 -0.47 -23.33
C ASP A 560 6.30 -1.41 -24.06
N GLY A 561 4.98 -1.33 -23.79
CA GLY A 561 3.92 -2.02 -24.52
C GLY A 561 3.79 -3.51 -24.22
N GLY A 562 4.37 -3.98 -23.11
CA GLY A 562 4.21 -5.35 -22.64
C GLY A 562 3.13 -5.44 -21.57
N ASN A 563 1.87 -5.55 -21.99
CA ASN A 563 0.78 -6.04 -21.14
C ASN A 563 0.41 -7.45 -21.60
#